data_AF-A0AAZ3SCZ2-F1
#
_entry.id   AF-A0AAZ3SCZ2-F1
#
_cell.length_a   1.000
_cell.length_b   1.000
_cell.length_c   1.000
_cell.angle_alpha   90.00
_cell.angle_beta   90.00
_cell.angle_gamma   90.00
#
_symmetry.space_group_name_H-M   'P 1'
#
loop_
_entity.id
_entity.type
_entity.pdbx_description
1 polymer ?
#
loop_
_entity_poly.entity_id
_entity_poly.type
_entity_poly.pdbx_seq_one_letter_code
_entity_poly.pdbx_strand_id
1 'polypeptide(L)'
;MVMICSSVSCQWWKRYSGAAAVCLGLLCVLLLAGIIGLFLYQRNQLTSSNTLTEERDQLQTSSNTLTEERDQLQTCGNNLTEERDQLQTSNNTPTEERDQLQTSKNTLTKERNQLQTRYNTLTKERDQLQTSYNTLTKERDQLQKETERLKQSLVEKVCPRGWKKLGSSCYYISTEKNPGRRADRTAEIEEHTWWSSRAKNNRHLSIGYAG
;
A
#
# COMPACT_ATOMS: atom_id res chain seq x y z
N MET A 1 -124.22 -74.57 -45.69
CA MET A 1 -124.13 -73.74 -44.48
C MET A 1 -124.00 -72.30 -44.95
N VAL A 2 -125.08 -71.57 -44.79
CA VAL A 2 -125.23 -70.17 -45.15
C VAL A 2 -124.36 -69.34 -44.21
N MET A 3 -123.46 -68.50 -44.74
CA MET A 3 -123.16 -67.23 -44.10
C MET A 3 -123.11 -66.15 -45.18
N ILE A 4 -124.10 -65.29 -45.06
CA ILE A 4 -124.58 -64.26 -45.97
C ILE A 4 -123.50 -63.20 -46.20
N CYS A 5 -123.38 -62.78 -47.45
CA CYS A 5 -122.77 -61.52 -47.84
C CYS A 5 -123.54 -60.38 -47.18
N SER A 6 -122.92 -59.71 -46.21
CA SER A 6 -123.44 -58.46 -45.65
C SER A 6 -122.36 -57.39 -45.74
N SER A 7 -122.79 -56.27 -46.31
CA SER A 7 -122.16 -54.95 -46.22
C SER A 7 -121.05 -54.67 -47.23
N VAL A 8 -121.35 -53.70 -48.09
CA VAL A 8 -120.59 -52.59 -48.73
C VAL A 8 -119.16 -52.25 -48.22
N SER A 9 -118.57 -53.00 -47.28
CA SER A 9 -117.27 -52.75 -46.66
C SER A 9 -116.05 -53.30 -47.44
N CYS A 10 -116.24 -54.13 -48.48
CA CYS A 10 -115.13 -54.83 -49.15
C CYS A 10 -114.56 -54.14 -50.42
N GLN A 11 -115.09 -53.01 -50.87
CA GLN A 11 -114.51 -52.24 -51.99
C GLN A 11 -113.74 -50.96 -51.56
N TRP A 12 -113.73 -50.63 -50.26
CA TRP A 12 -113.02 -49.46 -49.73
C TRP A 12 -111.52 -49.71 -49.45
N TRP A 13 -111.11 -50.98 -49.28
CA TRP A 13 -109.72 -51.33 -48.93
C TRP A 13 -108.72 -51.22 -50.10
N LYS A 14 -109.15 -51.31 -51.37
CA LYS A 14 -108.25 -51.19 -52.53
C LYS A 14 -107.92 -49.74 -52.95
N ARG A 15 -108.70 -48.73 -52.54
CA ARG A 15 -108.40 -47.30 -52.77
C ARG A 15 -107.70 -46.63 -51.57
N TYR A 16 -107.92 -47.15 -50.35
CA TYR A 16 -107.20 -46.74 -49.15
C TYR A 16 -105.72 -47.18 -49.14
N SER A 17 -105.42 -48.31 -49.81
CA SER A 17 -104.07 -48.89 -49.89
C SER A 17 -103.05 -48.02 -50.66
N GLY A 18 -103.47 -47.30 -51.71
CA GLY A 18 -102.57 -46.44 -52.51
C GLY A 18 -102.18 -45.13 -51.81
N ALA A 19 -103.14 -44.45 -51.16
CA ALA A 19 -102.85 -43.24 -50.39
C ALA A 19 -101.98 -43.54 -49.16
N ALA A 20 -102.22 -44.68 -48.49
CA ALA A 20 -101.38 -45.14 -47.39
C ALA A 20 -99.93 -45.40 -47.82
N ALA A 21 -99.70 -45.98 -49.00
CA ALA A 21 -98.35 -46.22 -49.53
C ALA A 21 -97.58 -44.91 -49.81
N VAL A 22 -98.26 -43.89 -50.36
CA VAL A 22 -97.65 -42.56 -50.60
C VAL A 22 -97.30 -41.87 -49.29
N CYS A 23 -98.19 -41.91 -48.30
CA CYS A 23 -97.93 -41.34 -46.98
C CYS A 23 -96.77 -42.06 -46.27
N LEU A 24 -96.69 -43.38 -46.35
CA LEU A 24 -95.57 -44.15 -45.79
C LEU A 24 -94.24 -43.84 -46.48
N GLY A 25 -94.25 -43.69 -47.81
CA GLY A 25 -93.07 -43.27 -48.58
C GLY A 25 -92.58 -41.88 -48.18
N LEU A 26 -93.48 -40.89 -48.07
CA LEU A 26 -93.15 -39.53 -47.64
C LEU A 26 -92.63 -39.50 -46.20
N LEU A 27 -93.25 -40.25 -45.29
CA LEU A 27 -92.78 -40.39 -43.91
C LEU A 27 -91.38 -41.01 -43.87
N CYS A 28 -91.11 -42.03 -44.68
CA CYS A 28 -89.80 -42.65 -44.79
C CYS A 28 -88.75 -41.63 -45.26
N VAL A 29 -89.05 -40.85 -46.31
CA VAL A 29 -88.13 -39.82 -46.81
C VAL A 29 -87.86 -38.74 -45.78
N LEU A 30 -88.88 -38.27 -45.04
CA LEU A 30 -88.71 -37.27 -43.97
C LEU A 30 -87.88 -37.82 -42.80
N LEU A 31 -88.11 -39.07 -42.40
CA LEU A 31 -87.32 -39.73 -41.36
C LEU A 31 -85.86 -39.91 -41.79
N LEU A 32 -85.61 -40.32 -43.04
CA LEU A 32 -84.26 -40.44 -43.59
C LEU A 32 -83.56 -39.09 -43.65
N ALA A 33 -84.23 -38.03 -44.10
CA ALA A 33 -83.68 -36.68 -44.12
C ALA A 33 -83.32 -36.18 -42.71
N GLY A 34 -84.18 -36.45 -41.73
CA GLY A 34 -83.91 -36.13 -40.32
C GLY A 34 -82.71 -36.88 -39.74
N ILE A 35 -82.59 -38.18 -40.02
CA ILE A 35 -81.45 -38.99 -39.57
C ILE A 35 -80.15 -38.52 -40.22
N ILE A 36 -80.16 -38.23 -41.51
CA ILE A 36 -78.99 -37.70 -42.22
C ILE A 36 -78.58 -36.33 -41.65
N GLY A 37 -79.54 -35.45 -41.41
CA GLY A 37 -79.29 -34.15 -40.78
C GLY A 37 -78.69 -34.28 -39.37
N LEU A 38 -79.23 -35.17 -38.55
CA LEU A 38 -78.71 -35.47 -37.21
C LEU A 38 -77.29 -36.03 -37.27
N PHE A 39 -77.01 -36.94 -38.20
CA PHE A 39 -75.68 -37.52 -38.39
C PHE A 39 -74.64 -36.48 -38.82
N LEU A 40 -74.99 -35.59 -39.75
CA LEU A 40 -74.12 -34.49 -40.17
C LEU A 40 -73.88 -33.49 -39.04
N TYR A 41 -74.93 -33.14 -38.28
CA TYR A 41 -74.81 -32.29 -37.10
C TYR A 41 -73.87 -32.88 -36.05
N GLN A 42 -74.04 -34.16 -35.74
CA GLN A 42 -73.21 -34.87 -34.75
C GLN A 42 -71.76 -35.00 -35.23
N ARG A 43 -71.52 -35.26 -36.53
CA ARG A 43 -70.16 -35.25 -37.10
C ARG A 43 -69.50 -33.87 -37.00
N ASN A 44 -70.21 -32.80 -37.39
CA ASN A 44 -69.67 -31.45 -37.32
C ASN A 44 -69.33 -31.03 -35.87
N GLN A 45 -70.17 -31.42 -34.91
CA GLN A 45 -69.93 -31.20 -33.49
C GLN A 45 -68.69 -31.95 -33.00
N LEU A 46 -68.52 -33.22 -33.40
CA LEU A 46 -67.34 -34.02 -33.06
C LEU A 46 -66.05 -33.42 -33.65
N THR A 47 -66.08 -32.99 -34.92
CA THR A 47 -64.95 -32.32 -35.56
C THR A 47 -64.58 -31.03 -34.82
N SER A 48 -65.56 -30.19 -34.49
CA SER A 48 -65.33 -28.95 -33.74
C SER A 48 -64.74 -29.21 -32.35
N SER A 49 -65.25 -30.22 -31.63
CA SER A 49 -64.73 -30.60 -30.32
C SER A 49 -63.29 -31.11 -30.37
N ASN A 50 -62.94 -31.89 -31.40
CA ASN A 50 -61.58 -32.39 -31.59
C ASN A 50 -60.61 -31.23 -31.89
N THR A 51 -60.99 -30.31 -32.79
CA THR A 51 -60.17 -29.13 -33.11
C THR A 51 -59.94 -28.24 -31.89
N LEU A 52 -60.97 -27.97 -31.08
CA LEU A 52 -60.82 -27.20 -29.84
C LEU A 52 -59.91 -27.91 -28.82
N THR A 53 -59.91 -29.25 -28.82
CA THR A 53 -59.02 -30.03 -27.94
C THR A 53 -57.57 -29.91 -28.39
N GLU A 54 -57.31 -29.98 -29.70
CA GLU A 54 -55.98 -29.78 -30.28
C GLU A 54 -55.45 -28.36 -30.00
N GLU A 55 -56.28 -27.33 -30.17
CA GLU A 55 -55.91 -25.95 -29.83
C GLU A 55 -55.59 -25.79 -28.34
N ARG A 56 -56.40 -26.40 -27.46
CA ARG A 56 -56.14 -26.40 -26.02
C ARG A 56 -54.83 -27.10 -25.67
N ASP A 57 -54.56 -28.25 -26.27
CA ASP A 57 -53.32 -28.99 -26.03
C ASP A 57 -52.10 -28.20 -26.53
N GLN A 58 -52.19 -27.55 -27.70
CA GLN A 58 -51.13 -26.67 -28.22
C GLN A 58 -50.89 -25.46 -27.30
N LEU A 59 -51.96 -24.80 -26.84
CA LEU A 59 -51.84 -23.68 -25.89
C LEU A 59 -51.23 -24.13 -24.57
N GLN A 60 -51.61 -25.31 -24.08
CA GLN A 60 -51.06 -25.89 -22.87
C GLN A 60 -49.56 -26.18 -23.01
N THR A 61 -49.13 -26.76 -24.14
CA THR A 61 -47.71 -26.95 -24.45
C THR A 61 -46.97 -25.61 -24.48
N SER A 62 -47.49 -24.61 -25.21
CA SER A 62 -46.87 -23.28 -25.28
C SER A 62 -46.77 -22.61 -23.90
N SER A 63 -47.79 -22.75 -23.05
CA SER A 63 -47.79 -22.20 -21.69
C SER A 63 -46.74 -22.86 -20.80
N ASN A 64 -46.54 -24.16 -20.95
CA ASN A 64 -45.51 -24.89 -20.20
C ASN A 64 -44.11 -24.45 -20.66
N THR A 65 -43.87 -24.34 -21.97
CA THR A 65 -42.60 -23.84 -22.51
C THR A 65 -42.27 -22.42 -22.03
N LEU A 66 -43.24 -21.50 -22.06
CA LEU A 66 -43.04 -20.14 -21.55
C LEU A 66 -42.73 -20.12 -20.03
N THR A 67 -43.29 -21.08 -19.28
CA THR A 67 -42.99 -21.22 -17.85
C THR A 67 -41.54 -21.66 -17.63
N GLU A 68 -41.07 -22.64 -18.41
CA GLU A 68 -39.68 -23.09 -18.37
C GLU A 68 -38.70 -21.98 -18.76
N GLU A 69 -39.01 -21.21 -19.82
CA GLU A 69 -38.19 -20.05 -20.23
C GLU A 69 -38.13 -18.99 -19.14
N ARG A 70 -39.28 -18.70 -18.49
CA ARG A 70 -39.33 -17.76 -17.37
C ARG A 70 -38.47 -18.23 -16.20
N ASP A 71 -38.53 -19.50 -15.84
CA ASP A 71 -37.73 -20.05 -14.74
C ASP A 71 -36.23 -20.02 -15.08
N GLN A 72 -35.85 -20.34 -16.32
CA GLN A 72 -34.46 -20.21 -16.79
C GLN A 72 -33.97 -18.76 -16.75
N LEU A 73 -34.79 -17.80 -17.21
CA LEU A 73 -34.47 -16.37 -17.13
C LEU A 73 -34.33 -15.90 -15.69
N GLN A 74 -35.18 -16.38 -14.79
CA GLN A 74 -35.08 -16.07 -13.37
C GLN A 74 -33.77 -16.60 -12.76
N THR A 75 -33.39 -17.84 -13.06
CA THR A 75 -32.10 -18.40 -12.65
C THR A 75 -30.93 -17.58 -13.21
N CYS A 76 -30.98 -17.21 -14.49
CA CYS A 76 -29.96 -16.37 -15.12
C CYS A 76 -29.84 -15.00 -14.44
N GLY A 77 -30.97 -14.36 -14.13
CA GLY A 77 -31.00 -13.07 -13.42
C GLY A 77 -30.39 -13.14 -12.02
N ASN A 78 -30.62 -14.23 -11.29
CA ASN A 78 -29.99 -14.46 -9.98
C ASN A 78 -28.48 -14.64 -10.11
N ASN A 79 -28.03 -15.47 -11.04
CA ASN A 79 -26.58 -15.70 -11.28
C ASN A 79 -25.86 -14.40 -11.66
N LEU A 80 -26.45 -13.59 -12.57
CA LEU A 80 -25.88 -12.29 -12.94
C LEU A 80 -25.82 -11.32 -11.76
N THR A 81 -26.77 -11.40 -10.84
CA THR A 81 -26.77 -10.60 -9.61
C THR A 81 -25.61 -11.01 -8.70
N GLU A 82 -25.39 -12.31 -8.52
CA GLU A 82 -24.25 -12.83 -7.75
C GLU A 82 -22.91 -12.45 -8.38
N GLU A 83 -22.75 -12.57 -9.71
CA GLU A 83 -21.54 -12.15 -10.42
C GLU A 83 -21.28 -10.65 -10.24
N ARG A 84 -22.32 -9.82 -10.32
CA ARG A 84 -22.21 -8.37 -10.09
C ARG A 84 -21.74 -8.07 -8.67
N ASP A 85 -22.27 -8.74 -7.66
CA ASP A 85 -21.90 -8.52 -6.26
C ASP A 85 -20.46 -8.99 -5.96
N GLN A 86 -20.04 -10.10 -6.58
CA GLN A 86 -18.65 -10.57 -6.54
C GLN A 86 -17.69 -9.57 -7.19
N LEU A 87 -18.02 -9.07 -8.39
CA LEU A 87 -17.23 -8.05 -9.08
C LEU A 87 -17.16 -6.74 -8.29
N GLN A 88 -18.26 -6.31 -7.68
CA GLN A 88 -18.29 -5.12 -6.84
C GLN A 88 -17.35 -5.27 -5.63
N THR A 89 -17.37 -6.44 -4.97
CA THR A 89 -16.45 -6.74 -3.86
C THR A 89 -15.00 -6.74 -4.33
N SER A 90 -14.71 -7.42 -5.44
CA SER A 90 -13.36 -7.48 -6.03
C SER A 90 -12.85 -6.12 -6.50
N ASN A 91 -13.71 -5.14 -6.78
CA ASN A 91 -13.29 -3.80 -7.20
C ASN A 91 -13.05 -2.86 -6.00
N ASN A 92 -13.71 -3.11 -4.87
CA ASN A 92 -13.47 -2.38 -3.63
C ASN A 92 -12.11 -2.75 -3.01
N THR A 93 -11.69 -4.01 -3.06
CA THR A 93 -10.41 -4.46 -2.49
C THR A 93 -9.18 -3.73 -3.06
N PRO A 94 -8.99 -3.60 -4.39
CA PRO A 94 -7.90 -2.80 -4.97
C PRO A 94 -7.94 -1.32 -4.58
N THR A 95 -9.13 -0.77 -4.29
CA THR A 95 -9.28 0.61 -3.84
C THR A 95 -8.69 0.79 -2.44
N GLU A 96 -8.98 -0.15 -1.53
CA GLU A 96 -8.40 -0.16 -0.19
C GLU A 96 -6.88 -0.38 -0.23
N GLU A 97 -6.40 -1.32 -1.04
CA GLU A 97 -4.96 -1.58 -1.21
C GLU A 97 -4.22 -0.34 -1.76
N ARG A 98 -4.81 0.35 -2.74
CA ARG A 98 -4.26 1.59 -3.29
C ARG A 98 -4.15 2.67 -2.21
N ASP A 99 -5.18 2.83 -1.39
CA ASP A 99 -5.21 3.87 -0.36
C ASP A 99 -4.20 3.56 0.78
N GLN A 100 -4.04 2.27 1.14
CA GLN A 100 -2.99 1.81 2.04
C GLN A 100 -1.59 2.07 1.47
N LEU A 101 -1.36 1.72 0.19
CA LEU A 101 -0.09 1.94 -0.50
C LEU A 101 0.25 3.44 -0.58
N GLN A 102 -0.74 4.28 -0.88
CA GLN A 102 -0.59 5.73 -0.92
C GLN A 102 -0.19 6.30 0.45
N THR A 103 -0.79 5.78 1.52
CA THR A 103 -0.44 6.15 2.90
C THR A 103 1.00 5.75 3.23
N SER A 104 1.40 4.52 2.92
CA SER A 104 2.77 4.03 3.11
C SER A 104 3.80 4.87 2.35
N LYS A 105 3.52 5.18 1.07
CA LYS A 105 4.37 6.05 0.23
C LYS A 105 4.57 7.45 0.83
N ASN A 106 3.50 8.03 1.38
CA ASN A 106 3.56 9.34 2.03
C ASN A 106 4.42 9.28 3.31
N THR A 107 4.30 8.23 4.12
CA THR A 107 5.12 8.02 5.31
C THR A 107 6.59 7.86 4.96
N LEU A 108 6.93 6.99 4.01
CA LEU A 108 8.32 6.81 3.54
C LEU A 108 8.92 8.09 2.98
N THR A 109 8.11 8.92 2.31
CA THR A 109 8.55 10.24 1.83
C THR A 109 8.90 11.18 2.98
N LYS A 110 8.12 11.19 4.06
CA LYS A 110 8.43 11.97 5.26
C LYS A 110 9.72 11.50 5.93
N GLU A 111 9.88 10.19 6.11
CA GLU A 111 11.09 9.60 6.70
C GLU A 111 12.34 9.92 5.88
N ARG A 112 12.27 9.79 4.56
CA ARG A 112 13.37 10.15 3.65
C ARG A 112 13.73 11.64 3.76
N ASN A 113 12.76 12.54 3.86
CA ASN A 113 13.03 13.97 4.04
C ASN A 113 13.65 14.27 5.42
N GLN A 114 13.20 13.60 6.48
CA GLN A 114 13.80 13.70 7.81
C GLN A 114 15.25 13.19 7.81
N LEU A 115 15.51 12.06 7.16
CA LEU A 115 16.85 11.50 7.05
C LEU A 115 17.78 12.42 6.26
N GLN A 116 17.29 13.00 5.15
CA GLN A 116 18.05 13.98 4.38
C GLN A 116 18.43 15.20 5.23
N THR A 117 17.50 15.68 6.06
CA THR A 117 17.76 16.79 6.98
C THR A 117 18.86 16.43 7.98
N ARG A 118 18.76 15.25 8.63
CA ARG A 118 19.77 14.76 9.57
C ARG A 118 21.14 14.60 8.91
N TYR A 119 21.18 14.07 7.69
CA TYR A 119 22.41 13.92 6.91
C TYR A 119 23.08 15.27 6.64
N ASN A 120 22.30 16.28 6.24
CA ASN A 120 22.81 17.62 5.99
C ASN A 120 23.35 18.27 7.28
N THR A 121 22.70 18.06 8.42
CA THR A 121 23.20 18.52 9.73
C THR A 121 24.52 17.85 10.10
N LEU A 122 24.60 16.52 10.02
CA LEU A 122 25.84 15.78 10.31
C LEU A 122 27.00 16.20 9.39
N THR A 123 26.70 16.49 8.13
CA THR A 123 27.69 17.01 7.18
C THR A 123 28.26 18.34 7.66
N LYS A 124 27.40 19.26 8.12
CA LYS A 124 27.84 20.56 8.69
C LYS A 124 28.67 20.38 9.96
N GLU A 125 28.26 19.49 10.86
CA GLU A 125 29.00 19.19 12.10
C GLU A 125 30.39 18.63 11.78
N ARG A 126 30.49 17.70 10.83
CA ARG A 126 31.76 17.18 10.34
C ARG A 126 32.67 18.29 9.81
N ASP A 127 32.14 19.19 8.99
CA ASP A 127 32.92 20.28 8.41
C ASP A 127 33.41 21.28 9.47
N GLN A 128 32.59 21.55 10.49
CA GLN A 128 32.97 22.33 11.67
C GLN A 128 34.08 21.63 12.47
N LEU A 129 33.95 20.34 12.71
CA LEU A 129 34.93 19.55 13.44
C LEU A 129 36.26 19.50 12.69
N GLN A 130 36.23 19.33 11.36
CA GLN A 130 37.41 19.36 10.51
C GLN A 130 38.13 20.71 10.58
N THR A 131 37.37 21.80 10.60
CA THR A 131 37.91 23.15 10.75
C THR A 131 38.60 23.32 12.10
N SER A 132 37.94 22.89 13.19
CA SER A 132 38.51 22.93 14.54
C SER A 132 39.80 22.10 14.65
N TYR A 133 39.80 20.89 14.09
CA TYR A 133 40.97 20.01 14.06
C TYR A 133 42.16 20.65 13.34
N ASN A 134 41.91 21.29 12.19
CA ASN A 134 42.95 21.98 11.44
C ASN A 134 43.53 23.17 12.23
N THR A 135 42.71 23.89 13.00
CA THR A 135 43.16 24.98 13.89
C THR A 135 44.03 24.43 15.03
N LEU A 136 43.57 23.41 15.74
CA LEU A 136 44.35 22.76 16.81
C LEU A 136 45.68 22.20 16.32
N THR A 137 45.69 21.65 15.11
CA THR A 137 46.91 21.19 14.43
C THR A 137 47.91 22.34 14.25
N LYS A 138 47.45 23.51 13.78
CA LYS A 138 48.30 24.70 13.63
C LYS A 138 48.81 25.22 14.98
N GLU A 139 47.96 25.24 16.00
CA GLU A 139 48.35 25.66 17.35
C GLU A 139 49.42 24.74 17.95
N ARG A 140 49.25 23.42 17.81
CA ARG A 140 50.26 22.44 18.22
C ARG A 140 51.59 22.68 17.50
N ASP A 141 51.55 22.85 16.19
CA ASP A 141 52.78 23.06 15.39
C ASP A 141 53.48 24.37 15.79
N GLN A 142 52.72 25.40 16.16
CA GLN A 142 53.25 26.67 16.68
C GLN A 142 53.89 26.49 18.05
N LEU A 143 53.21 25.82 19.00
CA LEU A 143 53.75 25.53 20.32
C LEU A 143 55.01 24.65 20.26
N GLN A 144 55.07 23.72 19.32
CA GLN A 144 56.25 22.90 19.10
C GLN A 144 57.45 23.76 18.64
N LYS A 145 57.23 24.70 17.71
CA LYS A 145 58.28 25.65 17.29
C LYS A 145 58.76 26.53 18.43
N GLU A 146 57.85 27.01 19.28
CA GLU A 146 58.20 27.82 20.46
C GLU A 146 59.01 27.02 21.48
N THR A 147 58.62 25.77 21.72
CA THR A 147 59.34 24.84 22.59
C THR A 147 60.77 24.60 22.09
N GLU A 148 60.95 24.34 20.79
CA GLU A 148 62.29 24.15 20.21
C GLU A 148 63.13 25.44 20.27
N ARG A 149 62.55 26.62 20.02
CA ARG A 149 63.24 27.91 20.20
C ARG A 149 63.70 28.12 21.65
N LEU A 150 62.84 27.82 22.62
CA LEU A 150 63.17 27.94 24.04
C LEU A 150 64.31 26.99 24.43
N LYS A 151 64.24 25.72 24.00
CA LYS A 151 65.31 24.74 24.20
C LYS A 151 66.63 25.25 23.60
N GLN A 152 66.60 25.80 22.39
CA GLN A 152 67.80 26.33 21.75
C GLN A 152 68.38 27.52 22.51
N SER A 153 67.54 28.47 22.94
CA SER A 153 67.95 29.59 23.81
C SER A 153 68.54 29.13 25.16
N LEU A 154 68.06 28.02 25.72
CA LEU A 154 68.64 27.41 26.94
C LEU A 154 70.05 26.83 26.68
N VAL A 155 70.27 26.22 25.51
CA VAL A 155 71.58 25.67 25.11
C VAL A 155 72.58 26.79 24.79
N GLU A 156 72.12 27.85 24.12
CA GLU A 156 72.92 28.97 23.61
C GLU A 156 73.35 29.99 24.68
N LYS A 157 72.86 29.87 25.92
CA LYS A 157 73.44 30.61 27.06
C LYS A 157 74.89 30.17 27.28
N VAL A 158 75.81 31.00 26.77
CA VAL A 158 77.26 30.89 26.96
C VAL A 158 77.65 31.61 28.24
N CYS A 159 78.40 30.95 29.10
CA CYS A 159 78.89 31.56 30.33
C CYS A 159 79.97 32.60 30.01
N PRO A 160 79.97 33.77 30.68
CA PRO A 160 81.02 34.77 30.52
C PRO A 160 82.42 34.18 30.79
N ARG A 161 83.48 34.75 30.19
CA ARG A 161 84.85 34.28 30.39
C ARG A 161 85.18 34.20 31.89
N GLY A 162 85.69 33.05 32.34
CA GLY A 162 86.01 32.76 33.74
C GLY A 162 84.92 32.07 34.55
N TRP A 163 83.72 31.84 33.98
CA TRP A 163 82.60 31.16 34.64
C TRP A 163 82.44 29.73 34.10
N LYS A 164 82.14 28.74 34.97
CA LYS A 164 81.86 27.36 34.57
C LYS A 164 80.37 27.13 34.37
N LYS A 165 80.01 26.41 33.30
CA LYS A 165 78.64 25.99 33.00
C LYS A 165 78.31 24.68 33.72
N LEU A 166 77.21 24.66 34.46
CA LEU A 166 76.63 23.45 35.05
C LEU A 166 75.12 23.45 34.73
N GLY A 167 74.68 22.54 33.86
CA GLY A 167 73.31 22.56 33.33
C GLY A 167 73.02 23.84 32.53
N SER A 168 71.93 24.53 32.87
CA SER A 168 71.51 25.81 32.26
C SER A 168 72.00 27.05 33.02
N SER A 169 72.87 26.88 34.01
CA SER A 169 73.31 27.95 34.91
C SER A 169 74.84 28.10 34.90
N CYS A 170 75.30 29.32 35.11
CA CYS A 170 76.72 29.68 35.12
C CYS A 170 77.13 30.03 36.54
N TYR A 171 78.24 29.43 36.99
CA TYR A 171 78.79 29.60 38.34
C TYR A 171 80.21 30.14 38.26
N TYR A 172 80.55 31.02 39.20
CA TYR A 172 81.90 31.53 39.37
C TYR A 172 82.61 30.70 40.43
N ILE A 173 83.84 30.28 40.15
CA ILE A 173 84.67 29.58 41.15
C ILE A 173 85.71 30.58 41.61
N SER A 174 85.51 31.15 42.79
CA SER A 174 86.53 31.96 43.44
C SER A 174 87.58 31.02 44.03
N THR A 175 88.82 31.10 43.55
CA THR A 175 89.95 30.43 44.20
C THR A 175 90.49 31.31 45.31
N GLU A 176 89.66 31.64 46.29
CA GLU A 176 90.14 32.32 47.48
C GLU A 176 90.70 31.27 48.44
N LYS A 177 92.03 31.12 48.41
CA LYS A 177 92.75 30.28 49.36
C LYS A 177 92.71 30.99 50.71
N ASN A 178 91.67 30.74 51.50
CA ASN A 178 91.68 31.17 52.90
C ASN A 178 92.83 30.40 53.61
N PRO A 179 93.89 31.07 54.11
CA PRO A 179 95.06 30.38 54.66
C PRO A 179 94.80 29.64 55.99
N GLY A 180 93.55 29.60 56.46
CA GLY A 180 93.22 29.23 57.83
C GLY A 180 92.60 27.86 58.08
N ARG A 181 92.34 26.99 57.09
CA ARG A 181 91.80 25.64 57.37
C ARG A 181 92.40 24.53 56.50
N ARG A 182 92.62 23.41 57.17
CA ARG A 182 93.23 22.15 56.71
C ARG A 182 92.57 21.62 55.44
N ALA A 183 93.40 21.01 54.62
CA ALA A 183 93.06 20.36 53.36
C ALA A 183 91.86 19.42 53.49
N ASP A 184 90.72 19.86 52.96
CA ASP A 184 89.80 18.98 52.26
C ASP A 184 89.66 19.55 50.85
N ARG A 185 89.83 18.70 49.82
CA ARG A 185 89.73 19.13 48.42
C ARG A 185 88.26 19.17 48.02
N THR A 186 87.49 20.02 48.68
CA THR A 186 86.19 20.44 48.23
C THR A 186 86.31 21.92 47.94
N ALA A 187 86.40 22.28 46.66
CA ALA A 187 86.25 23.66 46.25
C ALA A 187 84.92 24.14 46.82
N GLU A 188 84.97 25.08 47.76
CA GLU A 188 83.79 25.70 48.35
C GLU A 188 83.12 26.47 47.21
N ILE A 189 82.06 25.88 46.63
CA ILE A 189 81.27 26.52 45.60
C ILE A 189 80.42 27.55 46.33
N GLU A 190 80.91 28.79 46.41
CA GLU A 190 80.00 29.90 46.70
C GLU A 190 78.97 29.96 45.57
N GLU A 191 77.71 29.65 45.86
CA GLU A 191 76.62 29.62 44.88
C GLU A 191 76.21 31.04 44.42
N HIS A 192 77.16 31.79 43.86
CA HIS A 192 76.87 33.01 43.14
C HIS A 192 76.43 32.64 41.72
N THR A 193 75.15 32.34 41.55
CA THR A 193 74.57 32.18 40.22
C THR A 193 74.67 33.52 39.48
N TRP A 194 74.99 33.47 38.17
CA TRP A 194 75.09 34.67 37.34
C TRP A 194 73.81 35.55 37.39
N TRP A 195 72.64 34.92 37.49
CA TRP A 195 71.35 35.61 37.63
C TRP A 195 71.25 36.42 38.93
N SER A 196 71.69 35.87 40.06
CA SER A 196 71.73 36.56 41.35
C SER A 196 72.72 37.73 41.36
N SER A 197 73.85 37.61 40.66
CA SER A 197 74.83 38.71 40.53
C SER A 197 74.37 39.82 39.60
N ARG A 198 73.68 39.49 38.49
CA ARG A 198 73.12 40.49 37.57
C ARG A 198 71.98 41.31 38.19
N ALA A 199 71.15 40.69 39.04
CA ALA A 199 70.11 41.39 39.80
C ALA A 199 70.67 42.36 40.87
N LYS A 200 71.87 42.12 41.39
CA LYS A 200 72.56 43.05 42.31
C LYS A 200 73.22 44.21 41.56
N ASN A 201 73.84 43.97 40.40
CA ASN A 201 74.43 45.04 39.58
C ASN A 201 73.39 45.96 38.91
N ASN A 202 72.17 45.47 38.62
CA ASN A 202 71.11 46.32 38.07
C ASN A 202 70.45 47.25 39.11
N ARG A 203 70.76 47.12 40.41
CA ARG A 203 70.34 48.08 41.44
C ARG A 203 71.24 49.33 41.52
N HIS A 204 72.33 49.37 40.77
CA HIS A 204 73.26 50.51 40.71
C HIS A 204 73.09 51.41 39.48
N LEU A 205 72.07 51.19 38.63
CA LEU A 205 71.82 51.96 37.40
C LEU A 205 70.42 52.59 37.35
N SER A 206 69.87 53.01 38.49
CA SER A 206 68.70 53.90 38.52
C SER A 206 69.01 55.15 39.33
N ILE A 207 69.78 56.06 38.72
CA ILE A 207 69.80 57.49 39.06
C ILE A 207 69.82 58.28 37.74
N GLY A 208 68.83 59.15 37.55
CA GLY A 208 68.69 60.11 36.44
C GLY A 208 67.91 59.52 35.25
N TYR A 209 66.75 60.02 34.84
CA TYR A 209 66.38 61.43 34.66
C TYR A 209 64.91 61.70 35.01
N ALA A 210 64.70 62.78 35.77
CA ALA A 210 63.48 63.55 35.75
C ALA A 210 63.57 64.55 34.58
N GLY A 211 62.44 64.77 33.90
CA GLY A 211 62.25 65.66 32.76
C GLY A 211 60.90 65.39 32.12
#